data_AF-A0A7I9Y3W8-F1
#
_entry.id   AF-A0A7I9Y3W8-F1
#
_cell.length_a   1.000
_cell.length_b   1.000
_cell.length_c   1.000
_cell.angle_alpha   90.00
_cell.angle_beta   90.00
_cell.angle_gamma   90.00
#
_symmetry.space_group_name_H-M   'P 1'
#
loop_
_entity.id
_entity.type
_entity.pdbx_description
1 polymer ?
#
loop_
_entity_poly.entity_id
_entity_poly.type
_entity_poly.pdbx_seq_one_letter_code
_entity_poly.pdbx_strand_id
1 'polypeptide(L)'
;MLIVLPAIPANSAAAAMPKTERRRRSPQHLITTELADSCCRHCRAPIWEGYCGGEKTRIDPTPITRDAELGATLADIPTYQIPASYTRRPTRRTQWNIHRWPPGNATIHADHQCGRVWPAACIDPRPNLHTPTAADPLNADGTLFEPPPPF
;
A
#
# COMPACT_ATOMS: atom_id res chain seq x y z
N MET A 1 -6.99 36.72 -62.90
CA MET A 1 -6.81 35.47 -62.14
C MET A 1 -5.78 35.73 -61.05
N LEU A 2 -6.24 36.02 -59.84
CA LEU A 2 -5.61 35.79 -58.52
C LEU A 2 -6.63 36.31 -57.48
N ILE A 3 -6.84 35.50 -56.46
CA ILE A 3 -8.13 35.30 -55.77
C ILE A 3 -8.29 36.29 -54.62
N VAL A 4 -9.41 37.02 -54.61
CA VAL A 4 -9.89 37.79 -53.45
C VAL A 4 -10.60 36.81 -52.51
N LEU A 5 -10.07 36.59 -51.31
CA LEU A 5 -10.77 35.90 -50.22
C LEU A 5 -11.41 36.97 -49.29
N PRO A 6 -12.74 37.02 -49.15
CA PRO A 6 -13.39 37.86 -48.15
C PRO A 6 -13.38 37.22 -46.75
N ALA A 7 -13.56 38.09 -45.77
CA ALA A 7 -13.37 37.94 -44.33
C ALA A 7 -14.17 36.82 -43.63
N ILE A 8 -13.60 36.27 -42.56
CA ILE A 8 -14.32 35.46 -41.56
C ILE A 8 -14.64 36.37 -40.35
N PRO A 9 -15.91 36.55 -39.98
CA PRO A 9 -16.29 37.33 -38.81
C PRO A 9 -15.97 36.59 -37.50
N ALA A 10 -15.31 37.29 -36.57
CA ALA A 10 -15.17 36.86 -35.19
C ALA A 10 -16.49 37.10 -34.45
N ASN A 11 -17.35 36.08 -34.37
CA ASN A 11 -18.29 35.96 -33.27
C ASN A 11 -18.94 34.57 -33.26
N SER A 12 -18.71 33.80 -32.20
CA SER A 12 -19.63 32.75 -31.81
C SER A 12 -19.61 32.60 -30.30
N ALA A 13 -20.76 32.95 -29.75
CA ALA A 13 -21.15 32.95 -28.36
C ALA A 13 -20.62 31.74 -27.57
N ALA A 14 -20.05 32.01 -26.40
CA ALA A 14 -19.79 31.02 -25.38
C ALA A 14 -21.13 30.43 -24.91
N ALA A 15 -21.51 29.30 -25.49
CA ALA A 15 -22.60 28.47 -25.00
C ALA A 15 -22.20 27.93 -23.62
N ALA A 16 -22.79 28.49 -22.57
CA ALA A 16 -22.63 28.03 -21.21
C ALA A 16 -23.08 26.56 -21.11
N MET A 17 -22.11 25.67 -20.91
CA MET A 17 -22.39 24.26 -20.66
C MET A 17 -23.18 24.10 -19.35
N PRO A 18 -24.23 23.25 -19.31
CA PRO A 18 -24.95 22.99 -18.08
C PRO A 18 -24.02 22.31 -17.08
N LYS A 19 -23.96 22.86 -15.86
CA LYS A 19 -23.27 22.29 -14.70
C LYS A 19 -23.79 20.87 -14.50
N THR A 20 -23.05 19.88 -15.01
CA THR A 20 -23.28 18.49 -14.68
C THR A 20 -23.09 18.35 -13.19
N GLU A 21 -24.20 18.09 -12.51
CA GLU A 21 -24.23 17.78 -11.10
C GLU A 21 -23.33 16.57 -10.87
N ARG A 22 -22.11 16.87 -10.42
CA ARG A 22 -21.10 15.88 -10.08
C ARG A 22 -21.64 15.12 -8.88
N ARG A 23 -22.36 14.03 -9.17
CA ARG A 23 -22.83 13.04 -8.20
C ARG A 23 -21.69 12.81 -7.23
N ARG A 24 -21.81 13.33 -6.00
CA ARG A 24 -20.85 13.08 -4.92
C ARG A 24 -20.97 11.60 -4.57
N ARG A 25 -20.25 10.73 -5.28
CA ARG A 25 -19.89 9.42 -4.76
C ARG A 25 -19.07 9.73 -3.50
N SER A 26 -19.58 9.29 -2.35
CA SER A 26 -18.84 9.28 -1.10
C SER A 26 -17.41 8.74 -1.34
N PRO A 27 -16.36 9.33 -0.77
CA PRO A 27 -14.97 8.93 -1.03
C PRO A 27 -14.62 7.62 -0.30
N GLN A 28 -15.31 6.54 -0.64
CA GLN A 28 -15.00 5.19 -0.18
C GLN A 28 -13.73 4.64 -0.86
N HIS A 29 -13.24 5.33 -1.88
CA HIS A 29 -12.11 4.90 -2.72
C HIS A 29 -10.73 5.35 -2.20
N LEU A 30 -10.63 5.93 -1.01
CA LEU A 30 -9.36 6.44 -0.45
C LEU A 30 -9.04 5.89 0.95
N ILE A 31 -9.84 4.96 1.45
CA ILE A 31 -9.67 4.47 2.82
C ILE A 31 -8.56 3.42 2.82
N THR A 32 -7.48 3.73 3.53
CA THR A 32 -6.49 2.74 3.98
C THR A 32 -6.87 2.33 5.40
N THR A 33 -7.12 1.04 5.60
CA THR A 33 -7.42 0.47 6.92
C THR A 33 -6.17 -0.14 7.53
N GLU A 34 -6.21 -0.32 8.84
CA GLU A 34 -5.32 -1.26 9.50
C GLU A 34 -5.59 -2.68 9.00
N LEU A 35 -4.53 -3.48 8.88
CA LEU A 35 -4.61 -4.87 8.43
C LEU A 35 -4.96 -5.79 9.60
N ALA A 36 -5.96 -6.64 9.39
CA ALA A 36 -6.34 -7.68 10.34
C ALA A 36 -5.66 -9.01 10.01
N ASP A 37 -5.33 -9.79 11.04
CA ASP A 37 -4.91 -11.18 10.87
C ASP A 37 -6.07 -12.03 10.31
N SER A 38 -5.78 -12.81 9.26
CA SER A 38 -6.73 -13.66 8.56
C SER A 38 -6.00 -14.87 7.96
N CYS A 39 -6.73 -15.74 7.29
CA CYS A 39 -6.18 -16.90 6.58
C CYS A 39 -6.68 -16.93 5.14
N CYS A 40 -5.79 -17.28 4.22
CA CYS A 40 -6.16 -17.45 2.82
C CYS A 40 -7.14 -18.61 2.67
N ARG A 41 -8.28 -18.38 2.01
CA ARG A 41 -9.31 -19.42 1.82
C ARG A 41 -8.86 -20.61 0.97
N HIS A 42 -7.85 -20.41 0.11
CA HIS A 42 -7.37 -21.43 -0.81
C HIS A 42 -6.24 -22.27 -0.21
N CYS A 43 -5.15 -21.63 0.21
CA CYS A 43 -3.96 -22.33 0.73
C CYS A 43 -3.90 -22.41 2.25
N ARG A 44 -4.84 -21.77 2.97
CA ARG A 44 -4.89 -21.68 4.44
C ARG A 44 -3.67 -21.02 5.10
N ALA A 45 -2.78 -20.41 4.32
CA ALA A 45 -1.66 -19.65 4.83
C ALA A 45 -2.15 -18.41 5.61
N PRO A 46 -1.42 -18.00 6.66
CA PRO A 46 -1.70 -16.75 7.36
C PRO A 46 -1.52 -15.57 6.39
N ILE A 47 -2.46 -14.63 6.42
CA ILE A 47 -2.44 -13.42 5.61
C ILE A 47 -2.91 -12.22 6.43
N TRP A 48 -2.51 -11.05 5.99
CA TRP A 48 -3.03 -9.78 6.47
C TRP A 48 -4.05 -9.23 5.48
N GLU A 49 -5.28 -8.98 5.93
CA GLU A 49 -6.36 -8.47 5.08
C GLU A 49 -6.81 -7.08 5.49
N GLY A 50 -7.11 -6.24 4.50
CA GLY A 50 -7.65 -4.91 4.71
C GLY A 50 -7.81 -4.15 3.41
N TYR A 51 -7.77 -2.82 3.49
CA TYR A 51 -7.82 -1.94 2.34
C TYR A 51 -6.58 -1.05 2.29
N CYS A 52 -6.02 -0.88 1.09
CA CYS A 52 -4.94 0.07 0.81
C CYS A 52 -5.40 0.99 -0.32
N GLY A 53 -5.65 2.27 -0.03
CA GLY A 53 -6.15 3.21 -1.04
C GLY A 53 -7.47 2.77 -1.68
N GLY A 54 -8.38 2.18 -0.91
CA GLY A 54 -9.68 1.69 -1.39
C GLY A 54 -9.66 0.36 -2.13
N GLU A 55 -8.49 -0.23 -2.40
CA GLU A 55 -8.35 -1.58 -2.97
C GLU A 55 -8.29 -2.62 -1.86
N LYS A 56 -9.03 -3.73 -2.00
CA LYS A 56 -8.95 -4.84 -1.04
C LYS A 56 -7.62 -5.56 -1.26
N THR A 57 -6.80 -5.62 -0.22
CA THR A 57 -5.44 -6.17 -0.29
C THR A 57 -5.27 -7.35 0.64
N ARG A 58 -4.48 -8.34 0.20
CA ARG A 58 -4.15 -9.55 0.98
C ARG A 58 -2.64 -9.67 1.01
N ILE A 59 -2.02 -9.40 2.13
CA ILE A 59 -0.56 -9.27 2.23
C ILE A 59 0.02 -10.50 2.91
N ASP A 60 1.16 -10.97 2.41
CA ASP A 60 1.97 -12.00 3.08
C ASP A 60 2.64 -11.39 4.33
N PRO A 61 2.44 -11.95 5.54
CA PRO A 61 3.08 -11.47 6.75
C PRO A 61 4.62 -11.53 6.70
N THR A 62 5.20 -12.30 5.78
CA THR A 62 6.64 -12.45 5.61
C THR A 62 7.25 -11.17 5.02
N PRO A 63 8.15 -10.48 5.74
CA PRO A 63 8.85 -9.33 5.20
C PRO A 63 9.90 -9.78 4.18
N ILE A 64 10.09 -9.00 3.11
CA ILE A 64 10.97 -9.33 2.00
C ILE A 64 12.15 -8.35 1.87
N THR A 65 13.27 -8.83 1.34
CA THR A 65 14.47 -8.01 1.07
C THR A 65 14.30 -7.10 -0.16
N ARG A 66 15.27 -6.20 -0.38
CA ARG A 66 15.28 -5.30 -1.54
C ARG A 66 15.29 -6.03 -2.87
N ASP A 67 16.12 -7.06 -2.97
CA ASP A 67 16.24 -7.84 -4.19
C ASP A 67 14.97 -8.65 -4.45
N ALA A 68 14.33 -9.14 -3.37
CA ALA A 68 13.05 -9.82 -3.46
C ALA A 68 11.92 -8.88 -3.90
N GLU A 69 11.90 -7.63 -3.44
CA GLU A 69 10.94 -6.63 -3.92
C GLU A 69 11.16 -6.28 -5.39
N LEU A 70 12.41 -6.16 -5.83
CA LEU A 70 12.71 -5.97 -7.25
C LEU A 70 12.17 -7.15 -8.07
N GLY A 71 12.41 -8.38 -7.61
CA GLY A 71 11.86 -9.59 -8.22
C GLY A 71 10.34 -9.65 -8.21
N ALA A 72 9.69 -9.20 -7.13
CA ALA A 72 8.23 -9.09 -7.03
C ALA A 72 7.68 -8.13 -8.09
N THR A 73 8.31 -6.97 -8.23
CA THR A 73 7.92 -5.92 -9.17
C THR A 73 8.07 -6.39 -10.62
N LEU A 74 9.18 -7.06 -10.94
CA LEU A 74 9.39 -7.64 -12.27
C LEU A 74 8.37 -8.74 -12.60
N ALA A 75 7.82 -9.40 -11.57
CA ALA A 75 6.74 -10.38 -11.69
C ALA A 75 5.33 -9.76 -11.59
N ASP A 76 5.21 -8.43 -11.62
CA ASP A 76 3.96 -7.68 -11.46
C ASP A 76 3.18 -8.00 -10.16
N ILE A 77 3.92 -8.34 -9.09
CA ILE A 77 3.35 -8.56 -7.77
C ILE A 77 3.40 -7.25 -6.99
N PRO A 78 2.25 -6.73 -6.52
CA PRO A 78 2.23 -5.54 -5.68
C PRO A 78 3.03 -5.74 -4.39
N THR A 79 3.82 -4.73 -4.02
CA THR A 79 4.49 -4.68 -2.72
C THR A 79 3.96 -3.52 -1.89
N TYR A 80 4.08 -3.67 -0.57
CA TYR A 80 3.54 -2.74 0.41
C TYR A 80 4.60 -2.46 1.47
N GLN A 81 4.78 -1.19 1.80
CA GLN A 81 5.50 -0.77 2.98
C GLN A 81 4.54 -0.78 4.16
N ILE A 82 4.92 -1.49 5.22
CA ILE A 82 4.19 -1.50 6.48
C ILE A 82 5.10 -0.84 7.53
N PRO A 83 4.64 0.24 8.19
CA PRO A 83 5.40 0.85 9.27
C PRO A 83 5.49 -0.12 10.44
N ALA A 84 6.59 -0.01 11.16
CA ALA A 84 6.84 -0.70 12.43
C ALA A 84 5.92 -0.26 13.57
N SER A 85 5.07 0.74 13.35
CA SER A 85 4.07 1.15 14.34
C SER A 85 3.01 0.06 14.50
N TYR A 86 2.30 0.08 15.62
CA TYR A 86 1.23 -0.87 15.92
C TYR A 86 0.10 -0.89 14.88
N THR A 87 -0.02 0.17 14.07
CA THR A 87 -1.18 0.41 13.22
C THR A 87 -1.28 -0.49 11.98
N ARG A 88 -0.28 -1.33 11.64
CA ARG A 88 -0.20 -2.18 10.42
C ARG A 88 -0.87 -1.57 9.18
N ARG A 89 -0.68 -0.26 8.94
CA ARG A 89 -1.34 0.47 7.85
C ARG A 89 -0.46 0.41 6.60
N PRO A 90 -0.89 -0.26 5.53
CA PRO A 90 -0.04 -0.47 4.36
C PRO A 90 0.03 0.80 3.52
N THR A 91 1.20 1.03 2.94
CA THR A 91 1.39 1.98 1.84
C THR A 91 1.87 1.21 0.63
N ARG A 92 1.10 1.24 -0.46
CA ARG A 92 1.51 0.56 -1.70
C ARG A 92 2.82 1.15 -2.24
N ARG A 93 3.75 0.28 -2.57
CA ARG A 93 5.01 0.61 -3.23
C ARG A 93 4.76 0.65 -4.74
N THR A 94 5.25 1.69 -5.39
CA THR A 94 5.25 1.83 -6.85
C THR A 94 6.68 1.70 -7.36
N GLN A 95 6.87 1.49 -8.66
CA GLN A 95 8.20 1.40 -9.27
C GLN A 95 9.13 2.56 -8.87
N TRP A 96 8.60 3.79 -8.84
CA TRP A 96 9.31 4.99 -8.39
C TRP A 96 9.83 4.93 -6.94
N ASN A 97 9.16 4.18 -6.07
CA ASN A 97 9.48 4.08 -4.65
C ASN A 97 10.45 2.92 -4.35
N ILE A 98 10.58 1.95 -5.27
CA ILE A 98 11.41 0.75 -5.05
C ILE A 98 12.85 1.12 -4.74
N HIS A 99 13.38 2.10 -5.47
CA HIS A 99 14.75 2.59 -5.29
C HIS A 99 15.03 3.17 -3.90
N ARG A 100 13.98 3.62 -3.19
CA ARG A 100 14.09 4.15 -1.83
C ARG A 100 13.70 3.07 -0.84
N TRP A 101 14.66 2.31 -0.36
CA TRP A 101 14.41 1.32 0.68
C TRP A 101 13.89 2.00 1.95
N PRO A 102 12.85 1.46 2.61
CA PRO A 102 12.32 2.06 3.83
C PRO A 102 13.38 2.14 4.93
N PRO A 103 13.32 3.20 5.78
CA PRO A 103 14.15 3.29 6.97
C PRO A 103 13.90 2.12 7.92
N GLY A 104 14.76 1.98 8.95
CA GLY A 104 14.73 0.86 9.90
C GLY A 104 13.43 0.67 10.69
N ASN A 105 12.47 1.59 10.56
CA ASN A 105 11.14 1.56 11.18
C ASN A 105 10.03 1.14 10.20
N ALA A 106 10.35 0.47 9.09
CA ALA A 106 9.35 -0.12 8.20
C ALA A 106 9.92 -1.34 7.44
N THR A 107 9.03 -2.30 7.20
CA THR A 107 9.30 -3.53 6.44
C THR A 107 8.51 -3.54 5.15
N ILE A 108 9.04 -4.24 4.13
CA ILE A 108 8.35 -4.43 2.86
C ILE A 108 7.72 -5.81 2.86
N HIS A 109 6.48 -5.90 2.40
CA HIS A 109 5.72 -7.12 2.24
C HIS A 109 5.18 -7.20 0.81
N ALA A 110 4.86 -8.41 0.35
CA ALA A 110 4.24 -8.63 -0.95
C ALA A 110 2.76 -8.98 -0.83
N ASP A 111 2.01 -8.76 -1.91
CA ASP A 111 0.69 -9.35 -2.06
C ASP A 111 0.78 -10.88 -1.99
N HIS A 112 -0.20 -11.49 -1.34
CA HIS A 112 -0.25 -12.92 -1.10
C HIS A 112 -0.55 -13.68 -2.41
N GLN A 113 0.33 -14.61 -2.75
CA GLN A 113 0.18 -15.48 -3.92
C GLN A 113 0.14 -16.95 -3.47
N CYS A 114 -0.98 -17.62 -3.71
CA CYS A 114 -1.14 -19.03 -3.35
C CYS A 114 -0.08 -19.90 -4.05
N GLY A 115 0.58 -20.77 -3.28
CA GLY A 115 1.61 -21.68 -3.80
C GLY A 115 2.98 -21.03 -4.01
N ARG A 116 3.13 -19.72 -3.76
CA ARG A 116 4.43 -19.05 -3.75
C ARG A 116 4.97 -19.02 -2.33
N VAL A 117 6.25 -19.38 -2.19
CA VAL A 117 7.01 -19.27 -0.94
C VAL A 117 8.26 -18.47 -1.25
N TRP A 118 8.55 -17.47 -0.43
CA TRP A 118 9.78 -16.70 -0.55
C TRP A 118 10.98 -17.56 -0.11
N PRO A 119 12.02 -17.72 -0.94
CA PRO A 119 13.26 -18.36 -0.52
C PRO A 119 13.85 -17.65 0.70
N ALA A 120 14.61 -18.36 1.53
CA ALA A 120 15.20 -17.78 2.75
C ALA A 120 16.05 -16.51 2.47
N ALA A 121 16.76 -16.47 1.34
CA ALA A 121 17.53 -15.29 0.92
C ALA A 121 16.67 -14.06 0.56
N CYS A 122 15.37 -14.26 0.32
CA CYS A 122 14.41 -13.20 0.01
C CYS A 122 13.70 -12.66 1.25
N ILE A 123 13.89 -13.27 2.42
CA ILE A 123 13.24 -12.87 3.67
C ILE A 123 14.08 -11.79 4.34
N ASP A 124 13.46 -10.68 4.71
CA ASP A 124 14.15 -9.60 5.44
C ASP A 124 14.55 -10.12 6.84
N PRO A 125 15.85 -10.15 7.18
CA PRO A 125 16.30 -10.68 8.46
C PRO A 125 16.09 -9.69 9.61
N ARG A 126 15.72 -8.43 9.32
CA ARG A 126 15.40 -7.48 10.37
C ARG A 126 14.26 -8.06 11.20
N PRO A 127 14.38 -8.07 12.54
CA PRO A 127 13.27 -8.52 13.37
C PRO A 127 12.03 -7.73 12.96
N ASN A 128 10.89 -8.42 12.81
CA ASN A 128 9.62 -7.73 12.83
C ASN A 128 9.67 -6.85 14.08
N LEU A 129 9.49 -5.54 13.93
CA LEU A 129 9.66 -4.60 15.05
C LEU A 129 8.60 -4.80 16.16
N HIS A 130 7.68 -5.76 15.93
CA HIS A 130 6.70 -6.30 16.86
C HIS A 130 7.01 -7.73 17.33
N THR A 131 8.17 -8.31 17.05
CA THR A 131 8.61 -9.51 17.76
C THR A 131 9.11 -9.03 19.12
N PRO A 132 8.34 -9.19 20.22
CA PRO A 132 8.86 -8.95 21.56
C PRO A 132 10.16 -9.74 21.69
N THR A 133 11.25 -9.01 21.84
CA THR A 133 12.53 -9.56 22.22
C THR A 133 12.55 -9.70 23.74
N ALA A 134 13.38 -10.59 24.27
CA ALA A 134 13.55 -10.72 25.72
C ALA A 134 14.06 -9.42 26.41
N ALA A 135 14.43 -8.40 25.64
CA ALA A 135 14.87 -7.10 26.11
C ALA A 135 13.74 -6.05 26.16
N ASP A 136 12.55 -6.34 25.62
CA ASP A 136 11.44 -5.39 25.64
C ASP A 136 10.79 -5.36 27.03
N PRO A 137 10.54 -4.16 27.60
CA PRO A 137 9.91 -4.05 28.90
C PRO A 137 8.48 -4.60 28.83
N LEU A 138 8.24 -5.62 29.63
CA LEU A 138 6.91 -6.19 29.85
C LEU A 138 6.26 -5.53 31.07
N ASN A 139 4.95 -5.34 31.01
CA ASN A 139 4.11 -5.12 32.17
C ASN A 139 4.20 -6.33 33.12
N ALA A 140 3.80 -6.16 34.38
CA ALA A 140 3.83 -7.22 35.38
C ALA A 140 2.97 -8.44 35.03
N ASP A 141 2.02 -8.28 34.12
CA ASP A 141 1.13 -9.31 33.57
C ASP A 141 1.69 -9.98 32.29
N GLY A 142 2.92 -9.65 31.87
CA GLY A 142 3.58 -10.21 30.69
C GLY A 142 3.16 -9.57 29.36
N THR A 143 2.37 -8.50 29.39
CA THR A 143 1.99 -7.75 28.18
C THR A 143 3.08 -6.74 27.81
N LEU A 144 3.19 -6.39 26.52
CA LEU A 144 4.15 -5.37 26.05
C LEU A 144 3.76 -3.99 26.58
N PHE A 145 4.76 -3.20 26.98
CA PHE A 145 4.55 -1.81 27.36
C PHE A 145 4.09 -0.97 26.15
N GLU A 146 2.82 -0.57 26.12
CA GLU A 146 2.31 0.35 25.11
C GLU A 146 2.61 1.81 25.51
N PRO A 147 3.30 2.61 24.66
CA PRO A 147 3.47 4.03 24.94
C PRO A 147 2.10 4.74 24.88
N PRO A 148 1.87 5.75 25.73
CA PRO A 148 0.62 6.49 25.70
C PRO A 148 0.40 7.15 24.33
N PRO A 149 -0.86 7.25 23.86
CA PRO A 149 -1.16 7.87 22.57
C PRO A 149 -0.67 9.32 22.54
N PRO A 150 -0.19 9.84 21.39
CA PRO A 150 0.21 11.23 21.29
C PRO A 150 -1.00 12.15 21.50
N PHE A 151 -0.85 13.11 22.42
CA PHE A 151 -1.82 14.19 22.69
C PHE A 151 -1.90 15.20 21.55
#